data_AF-A0A0R3SHE5-F1
#
_entry.id   AF-A0A0R3SHE5-F1
#
_cell.length_a   1.000
_cell.length_b   1.000
_cell.length_c   1.000
_cell.angle_alpha   90.00
_cell.angle_beta   90.00
_cell.angle_gamma   90.00
#
_symmetry.space_group_name_H-M   'P 1'
#
loop_
_entity.id
_entity.type
_entity.pdbx_description
1 polymer ?
#
loop_
_entity_poly.entity_id
_entity_poly.type
_entity_poly.pdbx_seq_one_letter_code
_entity_poly.pdbx_strand_id
1 'polypeptide(L)'
;METLTKLEPVAKDEFEHMLGLGIIRRSSKFCEDNSPSCQTLRSQIERNLEMTIKHSVESGDIDPFWHQMELILWQMRGIQDAWNNITLKNSKSLTTDYLLGLLDNVFDIYLLQLNGDIGEITAALGVYDDLKEGSNGKQYFSSRASCSALVKLFPFQKDIFISHNTWQGYESMLKVMKYYEFDWHLTRNPGELNI
;
A
#
# COMPACT_ATOMS: atom_id res chain seq x y z
N MET A 1 -17.92 -24.63 3.79
CA MET A 1 -18.32 -23.92 2.56
C MET A 1 -19.05 -22.67 3.03
N GLU A 2 -18.29 -21.77 3.65
CA GLU A 2 -18.82 -20.52 4.20
C GLU A 2 -18.84 -19.48 3.09
N THR A 3 -20.00 -18.85 3.00
CA THR A 3 -20.34 -17.73 2.14
C THR A 3 -19.32 -16.61 2.31
N LEU A 4 -18.49 -16.40 1.28
CA LEU A 4 -17.89 -15.09 1.00
C LEU A 4 -19.04 -14.09 0.98
N THR A 5 -19.13 -13.29 2.04
CA THR A 5 -20.03 -12.16 2.16
C THR A 5 -19.77 -11.25 0.98
N LYS A 6 -20.66 -11.30 -0.03
CA LYS A 6 -20.70 -10.29 -1.08
C LYS A 6 -20.89 -8.97 -0.36
N LEU A 7 -19.90 -8.07 -0.48
CA LEU A 7 -20.10 -6.65 -0.18
C LEU A 7 -21.39 -6.22 -0.90
N GLU A 8 -22.30 -5.59 -0.16
CA GLU A 8 -23.51 -5.04 -0.75
C GLU A 8 -23.12 -4.10 -1.91
N PRO A 9 -23.84 -4.08 -3.04
CA PRO A 9 -23.47 -3.32 -4.23
C PRO A 9 -23.16 -1.84 -3.93
N VAL A 10 -23.92 -1.25 -3.00
CA VAL A 10 -23.76 0.14 -2.55
C VAL A 10 -22.42 0.38 -1.85
N ALA A 11 -21.98 -0.54 -0.98
CA ALA A 11 -20.72 -0.42 -0.26
C ALA A 11 -19.50 -0.54 -1.19
N LYS A 12 -19.63 -1.31 -2.28
CA LYS A 12 -18.60 -1.41 -3.32
C LYS A 12 -18.45 -0.08 -4.07
N ASP A 13 -19.56 0.49 -4.52
CA ASP A 13 -19.56 1.76 -5.28
C ASP A 13 -19.01 2.92 -4.43
N GLU A 14 -19.33 2.98 -3.13
CA GLU A 14 -18.80 3.99 -2.21
C GLU A 14 -17.29 3.85 -1.98
N PHE A 15 -16.77 2.62 -1.87
CA PHE A 15 -15.34 2.39 -1.67
C PHE A 15 -14.52 2.71 -2.92
N GLU A 16 -14.99 2.29 -4.10
CA GLU A 16 -14.36 2.65 -5.38
C GLU A 16 -14.37 4.18 -5.59
N HIS A 17 -15.46 4.85 -5.20
CA HIS A 17 -15.51 6.31 -5.22
C HIS A 17 -14.50 6.95 -4.26
N MET A 18 -14.37 6.45 -3.03
CA MET A 18 -13.38 6.95 -2.06
C MET A 18 -11.93 6.70 -2.53
N LEU A 19 -11.65 5.53 -3.10
CA LEU A 19 -10.35 5.23 -3.69
C LEU A 19 -10.04 6.19 -4.84
N GLY A 20 -11.00 6.40 -5.75
CA GLY A 20 -10.84 7.36 -6.84
C GLY A 20 -10.58 8.77 -6.35
N LEU A 21 -11.29 9.24 -5.33
CA LEU A 21 -11.00 10.55 -4.72
C LEU A 21 -9.62 10.60 -4.06
N GLY A 22 -9.16 9.52 -3.44
CA GLY A 22 -7.81 9.43 -2.86
C GLY A 22 -6.71 9.52 -3.92
N ILE A 23 -6.84 8.74 -5.00
CA ILE A 23 -5.93 8.69 -6.14
C ILE A 23 -5.91 10.04 -6.86
N ILE A 24 -7.06 10.64 -7.15
CA ILE A 24 -7.17 11.95 -7.81
C ILE A 24 -6.50 13.05 -6.98
N ARG A 25 -6.60 12.97 -5.64
CA ARG A 25 -6.04 14.00 -4.76
C ARG A 25 -4.52 13.91 -4.59
N ARG A 26 -3.93 12.71 -4.69
CA ARG A 26 -2.52 12.47 -4.35
C ARG A 26 -1.67 11.93 -5.51
N SER A 27 -2.20 11.03 -6.31
CA SER A 27 -1.43 10.26 -7.29
C SER A 27 -1.60 10.73 -8.73
N SER A 28 -2.78 11.26 -9.10
CA SER A 28 -3.16 11.43 -10.52
C SER A 28 -2.39 12.47 -11.32
N LYS A 29 -1.30 13.02 -10.78
CA LYS A 29 -0.34 13.92 -11.46
C LYS A 29 1.10 13.78 -10.97
N PHE A 30 1.39 12.82 -10.08
CA PHE A 30 2.72 12.69 -9.50
C PHE A 30 3.64 11.97 -10.49
N CYS A 31 4.73 12.62 -10.90
CA CYS A 31 5.67 12.10 -11.89
C CYS A 31 5.01 11.64 -13.21
N GLU A 32 4.04 12.41 -13.71
CA GLU A 32 3.53 12.28 -15.08
C GLU A 32 4.57 12.77 -16.12
N ASP A 33 5.43 13.70 -15.73
CA ASP A 33 6.49 14.22 -16.56
C ASP A 33 7.68 13.28 -16.63
N ASN A 34 8.42 13.36 -17.73
CA ASN A 34 9.60 12.54 -17.94
C ASN A 34 10.88 13.23 -17.45
N SER A 35 10.80 13.97 -16.34
CA SER A 35 11.96 14.66 -15.77
C SER A 35 13.01 13.66 -15.27
N PRO A 36 14.31 14.02 -15.28
CA PRO A 36 15.37 13.16 -14.77
C PRO A 36 15.14 12.73 -13.32
N SER A 37 14.57 13.61 -12.50
CA SER A 37 14.26 13.38 -11.10
C SER A 37 13.16 12.31 -10.93
N CYS A 38 12.09 12.39 -11.73
CA CYS A 38 11.05 11.37 -11.76
C CYS A 38 11.52 10.03 -12.33
N GLN A 39 12.38 10.03 -13.36
CA GLN A 39 13.00 8.80 -13.87
C GLN A 39 13.88 8.13 -12.82
N THR A 40 14.68 8.92 -12.09
CA THR A 40 15.53 8.43 -11.00
C THR A 40 14.68 7.77 -9.93
N LEU A 41 13.65 8.47 -9.43
CA LEU A 41 12.73 7.92 -8.43
C LEU A 41 12.02 6.66 -8.91
N ARG A 42 11.45 6.69 -10.12
CA ARG A 42 10.74 5.55 -10.73
C ARG A 42 11.64 4.33 -10.81
N SER A 43 12.85 4.48 -11.36
CA SER A 43 13.79 3.37 -11.52
C SER A 43 14.19 2.71 -10.19
N GLN A 44 14.31 3.49 -9.11
CA GLN A 44 14.66 2.97 -7.79
C GLN A 44 13.50 2.21 -7.15
N ILE A 45 12.27 2.74 -7.28
CA ILE A 45 11.06 2.09 -6.78
C ILE A 45 10.80 0.79 -7.55
N GLU A 46 10.87 0.83 -8.89
CA GLU A 46 10.71 -0.36 -9.74
C GLU A 46 11.74 -1.43 -9.40
N ARG A 47 13.02 -1.05 -9.28
CA ARG A 47 14.09 -1.97 -8.88
C ARG A 47 13.84 -2.59 -7.51
N ASN A 48 13.44 -1.79 -6.51
CA ASN A 48 13.13 -2.29 -5.18
C ASN A 48 11.96 -3.28 -5.20
N LEU A 49 10.88 -2.93 -5.89
CA LEU A 49 9.68 -3.75 -5.99
C LEU A 49 9.96 -5.06 -6.75
N GLU A 50 10.69 -4.99 -7.85
CA GLU A 50 11.11 -6.18 -8.61
C GLU A 50 11.95 -7.13 -7.75
N MET A 51 12.94 -6.62 -7.02
CA MET A 51 13.75 -7.43 -6.10
C MET A 51 12.89 -8.04 -5.00
N THR A 52 11.98 -7.26 -4.41
CA THR A 52 11.07 -7.74 -3.36
C THR A 52 10.18 -8.88 -3.87
N ILE A 53 9.60 -8.75 -5.07
CA ILE A 53 8.77 -9.79 -5.70
C ILE A 53 9.59 -11.06 -5.95
N LYS A 54 10.80 -10.93 -6.49
CA LYS A 54 11.67 -12.09 -6.78
C LYS A 54 12.04 -12.83 -5.48
N HIS A 55 12.52 -12.09 -4.47
CA HIS A 55 12.87 -12.68 -3.18
C HIS A 55 11.66 -13.31 -2.47
N SER A 56 10.50 -12.67 -2.51
CA SER A 56 9.29 -13.21 -1.88
C SER A 56 8.87 -14.53 -2.52
N VAL A 57 8.94 -14.63 -3.86
CA VAL A 57 8.57 -15.85 -4.59
C VAL A 57 9.58 -16.96 -4.37
N GLU A 58 10.88 -16.66 -4.42
CA GLU A 58 11.98 -17.62 -4.26
C GLU A 58 12.07 -18.19 -2.84
N SER A 59 11.83 -17.35 -1.83
CA SER A 59 12.04 -17.72 -0.42
C SER A 59 10.77 -17.99 0.36
N GLY A 60 9.58 -17.67 -0.18
CA GLY A 60 8.30 -17.77 0.54
C GLY A 60 7.88 -19.19 0.94
N ASP A 61 8.50 -20.23 0.36
CA ASP A 61 8.26 -21.62 0.79
C ASP A 61 9.03 -22.02 2.05
N ILE A 62 10.11 -21.30 2.37
CA ILE A 62 11.09 -21.65 3.41
C ILE A 62 11.11 -20.60 4.52
N ASP A 63 10.99 -19.33 4.15
CA ASP A 63 11.08 -18.19 5.04
C ASP A 63 9.69 -17.57 5.26
N PRO A 64 9.13 -17.67 6.49
CA PRO A 64 7.88 -17.04 6.85
C PRO A 64 7.80 -15.54 6.51
N PHE A 65 8.90 -14.81 6.66
CA PHE A 65 8.93 -13.37 6.38
C PHE A 65 8.60 -13.11 4.91
N TRP A 66 9.25 -13.83 4.00
CA TRP A 66 9.07 -13.68 2.57
C TRP A 66 7.70 -14.18 2.11
N HIS A 67 7.13 -15.19 2.78
CA HIS A 67 5.75 -15.60 2.54
C HIS A 67 4.76 -14.48 2.86
N GLN A 68 4.87 -13.85 4.05
CA GLN A 68 3.98 -12.76 4.43
C GLN A 68 4.15 -11.54 3.50
N MET A 69 5.38 -11.25 3.08
CA MET A 69 5.64 -10.17 2.10
C MET A 69 4.93 -10.46 0.77
N GLU A 70 4.97 -11.70 0.30
CA GLU A 70 4.26 -12.11 -0.91
C GLU A 70 2.74 -11.92 -0.79
N LEU A 71 2.13 -12.28 0.35
CA LEU A 71 0.69 -12.09 0.59
C LEU A 71 0.29 -10.62 0.50
N ILE A 72 1.10 -9.70 1.04
CA ILE A 72 0.90 -8.25 0.95
C ILE A 72 1.00 -7.77 -0.51
N LEU A 73 1.98 -8.27 -1.27
CA LEU A 73 2.13 -7.96 -2.69
C LEU A 73 0.94 -8.46 -3.51
N TRP A 74 0.43 -9.66 -3.22
CA TRP A 74 -0.78 -10.20 -3.85
C TRP A 74 -2.02 -9.38 -3.51
N GLN A 75 -2.17 -8.93 -2.26
CA GLN A 75 -3.25 -8.04 -1.87
C GLN A 75 -3.18 -6.72 -2.65
N MET A 76 -1.98 -6.13 -2.77
CA MET A 76 -1.76 -4.92 -3.55
C MET A 76 -2.11 -5.11 -5.02
N ARG A 77 -1.72 -6.25 -5.61
CA ARG A 77 -2.08 -6.58 -6.98
C ARG A 77 -3.59 -6.74 -7.15
N GLY A 78 -4.27 -7.38 -6.20
CA GLY A 78 -5.73 -7.48 -6.22
C GLY A 78 -6.43 -6.11 -6.19
N ILE A 79 -5.89 -5.14 -5.43
CA ILE A 79 -6.42 -3.77 -5.41
C ILE A 79 -6.19 -3.08 -6.76
N GLN A 80 -5.00 -3.23 -7.37
CA GLN A 80 -4.71 -2.67 -8.69
C GLN A 80 -5.58 -3.29 -9.79
N ASP A 81 -5.81 -4.60 -9.74
CA ASP A 81 -6.70 -5.29 -10.68
C ASP A 81 -8.13 -4.77 -10.54
N ALA A 82 -8.64 -4.66 -9.31
CA ALA A 82 -9.98 -4.11 -9.06
C ALA A 82 -10.11 -2.67 -9.57
N TRP A 83 -9.11 -1.82 -9.33
CA TRP A 83 -9.06 -0.45 -9.83
C TRP A 83 -9.10 -0.39 -11.37
N ASN A 84 -8.42 -1.33 -12.03
CA ASN A 84 -8.40 -1.46 -13.49
C ASN A 84 -9.59 -2.26 -14.05
N ASN A 85 -10.61 -2.56 -13.23
CA ASN A 85 -11.77 -3.37 -13.61
C ASN A 85 -11.43 -4.78 -14.13
N ILE A 86 -10.32 -5.35 -13.65
CA ILE A 86 -9.87 -6.70 -13.96
C ILE A 86 -10.42 -7.65 -12.89
N THR A 87 -11.12 -8.71 -13.31
CA THR A 87 -11.58 -9.79 -12.41
C THR A 87 -11.00 -11.11 -12.88
N LEU A 88 -10.15 -11.71 -12.03
CA LEU A 88 -9.60 -13.03 -12.29
C LEU A 88 -10.64 -14.11 -11.98
N LYS A 89 -10.90 -14.97 -12.96
CA LYS A 89 -11.84 -16.10 -12.82
C LYS A 89 -11.16 -17.43 -12.52
N ASN A 90 -9.84 -17.48 -12.62
CA ASN A 90 -9.07 -18.72 -12.53
C ASN A 90 -7.76 -18.46 -11.78
N SER A 91 -7.52 -19.20 -10.70
CA SER A 91 -6.29 -19.07 -9.90
C SER A 91 -5.02 -19.46 -10.67
N LYS A 92 -5.14 -20.22 -11.77
CA LYS A 92 -3.98 -20.57 -12.62
C LYS A 92 -3.32 -19.36 -13.29
N SER A 93 -3.99 -18.21 -13.35
CA SER A 93 -3.38 -16.97 -13.87
C SER A 93 -2.50 -16.25 -12.84
N LEU A 94 -2.50 -16.68 -11.57
CA LEU A 94 -1.67 -16.11 -10.51
C LEU A 94 -0.25 -16.65 -10.62
N THR A 95 0.50 -16.14 -11.59
CA THR A 95 1.91 -16.46 -11.81
C THR A 95 2.81 -15.34 -11.31
N THR A 96 4.12 -15.61 -11.18
CA THR A 96 5.13 -14.59 -10.87
C THR A 96 5.13 -13.47 -11.90
N ASP A 97 5.02 -13.80 -13.20
CA ASP A 97 4.89 -12.81 -14.27
C ASP A 97 3.64 -11.94 -14.10
N TYR A 98 2.55 -12.56 -13.64
CA TYR A 98 1.36 -11.79 -13.30
C TYR A 98 1.69 -10.83 -12.17
N LEU A 99 2.26 -11.26 -11.05
CA LEU A 99 2.61 -10.37 -9.93
C LEU A 99 3.57 -9.23 -10.34
N LEU A 100 4.54 -9.50 -11.23
CA LEU A 100 5.46 -8.50 -11.77
C LEU A 100 4.77 -7.35 -12.52
N GLY A 101 3.53 -7.53 -13.01
CA GLY A 101 2.75 -6.42 -13.57
C GLY A 101 2.40 -5.30 -12.56
N LEU A 102 2.70 -5.47 -11.27
CA LEU A 102 2.74 -4.34 -10.31
C LEU A 102 3.71 -3.24 -10.76
N LEU A 103 4.72 -3.57 -11.57
CA LEU A 103 5.71 -2.64 -12.10
C LEU A 103 5.17 -1.75 -13.23
N ASP A 104 4.07 -2.14 -13.90
CA ASP A 104 3.55 -1.42 -15.07
C ASP A 104 3.18 0.04 -14.77
N ASN A 105 2.74 0.32 -13.53
CA ASN A 105 2.49 1.67 -13.06
C ASN A 105 2.69 1.82 -11.54
N VAL A 106 3.96 1.94 -11.14
CA VAL A 106 4.35 2.05 -9.72
C VAL A 106 3.86 3.33 -9.02
N PHE A 107 3.42 4.35 -9.76
CA PHE A 107 2.93 5.60 -9.18
C PHE A 107 1.40 5.69 -9.05
N ASP A 108 0.68 4.62 -9.38
CA ASP A 108 -0.78 4.55 -9.22
C ASP A 108 -1.17 4.14 -7.79
N ILE A 109 -1.66 2.91 -7.61
CA ILE A 109 -2.09 2.39 -6.31
C ILE A 109 -0.92 2.27 -5.33
N TYR A 110 0.27 1.90 -5.79
CA TYR A 110 1.42 1.69 -4.91
C TYR A 110 1.87 3.00 -4.24
N LEU A 111 1.73 4.14 -4.93
CA LEU A 111 2.04 5.44 -4.35
C LEU A 111 1.17 5.78 -3.13
N LEU A 112 -0.07 5.29 -3.07
CA LEU A 112 -0.92 5.46 -1.89
C LEU A 112 -0.31 4.80 -0.65
N GLN A 113 0.39 3.68 -0.82
CA GLN A 113 1.09 3.00 0.27
C GLN A 113 2.40 3.70 0.60
N LEU A 114 3.13 4.17 -0.42
CA LEU A 114 4.39 4.89 -0.26
C LEU A 114 4.23 6.33 0.25
N ASN A 115 3.02 6.83 0.47
CA ASN A 115 2.78 8.22 0.86
C ASN A 115 3.51 8.62 2.17
N GLY A 116 3.82 7.67 3.05
CA GLY A 116 4.67 7.90 4.22
C GLY A 116 6.16 7.98 3.90
N ASP A 117 6.64 7.11 3.02
CA ASP A 117 8.07 6.89 2.73
C ASP A 117 8.62 7.81 1.64
N ILE A 118 7.78 8.24 0.70
CA ILE A 118 8.19 8.93 -0.52
C ILE A 118 8.94 10.24 -0.25
N GLY A 119 8.61 10.95 0.84
CA GLY A 119 9.32 12.15 1.26
C GLY A 119 10.77 11.85 1.69
N GLU A 120 10.99 10.74 2.38
CA GLU A 120 12.33 10.30 2.79
C GLU A 120 13.10 9.68 1.62
N ILE A 121 12.44 8.88 0.78
CA ILE A 121 13.04 8.28 -0.42
C ILE A 121 13.53 9.39 -1.37
N THR A 122 12.70 10.39 -1.66
CA THR A 122 13.09 11.49 -2.54
C THR A 122 14.21 12.35 -1.94
N ALA A 123 14.25 12.53 -0.62
CA ALA A 123 15.35 13.19 0.06
C ALA A 123 16.66 12.38 -0.03
N ALA A 124 16.60 11.06 0.18
CA ALA A 124 17.76 10.17 0.09
C ALA A 124 18.33 10.09 -1.33
N LEU A 125 17.47 10.20 -2.35
CA LEU A 125 17.86 10.23 -3.76
C LEU A 125 18.32 11.62 -4.24
N GLY A 126 18.23 12.66 -3.41
CA GLY A 126 18.64 14.03 -3.78
C GLY A 126 17.70 14.71 -4.77
N VAL A 127 16.46 14.22 -4.91
CA VAL A 127 15.44 14.73 -5.85
C VAL A 127 14.25 15.38 -5.15
N TYR A 128 14.30 15.54 -3.83
CA TYR A 128 13.21 16.08 -3.02
C TYR A 128 12.78 17.47 -3.48
N ASP A 129 13.73 18.39 -3.68
CA ASP A 129 13.40 19.78 -4.04
C ASP A 129 12.72 19.90 -5.41
N ASP A 130 13.00 18.97 -6.33
CA ASP A 130 12.38 18.90 -7.66
C ASP A 130 10.95 18.33 -7.61
N LEU A 131 10.67 17.46 -6.62
CA LEU A 131 9.45 16.64 -6.59
C LEU A 131 8.48 16.99 -5.45
N LYS A 132 8.88 17.85 -4.51
CA LYS A 132 8.06 18.22 -3.35
C LYS A 132 6.77 18.94 -3.73
N GLU A 133 6.77 19.69 -4.83
CA GLU A 133 5.66 20.51 -5.29
C GLU A 133 5.25 20.10 -6.71
N GLY A 134 3.94 19.99 -6.94
CA GLY A 134 3.38 19.77 -8.26
C GLY A 134 3.29 21.01 -9.11
N SER A 135 3.01 20.81 -10.39
CA SER A 135 2.80 21.88 -11.38
C SER A 135 1.70 22.88 -11.01
N ASN A 136 0.84 22.53 -10.06
CA ASN A 136 -0.22 23.37 -9.49
C ASN A 136 0.15 24.02 -8.15
N GLY A 137 1.41 23.94 -7.72
CA GLY A 137 1.91 24.44 -6.44
C GLY A 137 1.44 23.64 -5.22
N LYS A 138 0.79 22.49 -5.41
CA LYS A 138 0.40 21.62 -4.30
C LYS A 138 1.57 20.74 -3.88
N GLN A 139 1.81 20.68 -2.59
CA GLN A 139 2.76 19.74 -2.02
C GLN A 139 2.20 18.31 -2.14
N TYR A 140 2.91 17.40 -2.81
CA TYR A 140 2.45 16.02 -2.96
C TYR A 140 2.60 15.25 -1.65
N PHE A 141 3.68 15.50 -0.91
CA PHE A 141 4.00 14.77 0.31
C PHE A 141 4.55 15.68 1.39
N SER A 142 4.16 15.40 2.63
CA SER A 142 4.79 16.03 3.79
C SER A 142 6.20 15.48 3.93
N SER A 143 7.17 16.34 4.21
CA SER A 143 8.54 15.89 4.54
C SER A 143 8.60 15.05 5.81
N ARG A 144 7.57 15.14 6.67
CA ARG A 144 7.45 14.38 7.93
C ARG A 144 6.00 14.08 8.23
N ALA A 145 5.68 12.80 8.41
CA ALA A 145 4.46 12.42 9.12
C ALA A 145 4.58 12.89 10.58
N SER A 146 3.55 13.55 11.10
CA SER A 146 3.50 13.99 12.50
C SER A 146 2.33 13.32 13.19
N CYS A 147 2.49 12.92 14.45
CA CYS A 147 1.41 12.36 15.24
C CYS A 147 1.64 12.60 16.73
N SER A 148 0.57 12.48 17.51
CA SER A 148 0.66 12.40 18.97
C SER A 148 0.04 11.09 19.46
N ALA A 149 0.65 10.49 20.48
CA ALA A 149 0.16 9.28 21.11
C ALA A 149 0.16 9.44 22.64
N LEU A 150 -0.80 8.79 23.31
CA LEU A 150 -0.88 8.77 24.77
C LEU A 150 -1.12 7.34 25.25
N VAL A 151 -0.24 6.87 26.14
CA VAL A 151 -0.43 5.63 26.88
C VAL A 151 -0.66 5.99 28.34
N LYS A 152 -1.85 5.69 28.86
CA LYS A 152 -2.26 6.01 30.23
C LYS A 152 -2.59 4.74 31.00
N LEU A 153 -1.76 4.43 31.99
CA LEU A 153 -2.03 3.41 33.00
C LEU A 153 -2.99 3.95 34.06
N PHE A 154 -4.03 3.18 34.39
CA PHE A 154 -4.96 3.52 35.46
C PHE A 154 -4.36 3.15 36.84
N PRO A 155 -4.74 3.84 37.94
CA PRO A 155 -4.31 3.46 39.28
C PRO A 155 -4.56 1.98 39.57
N PHE A 156 -3.59 1.36 40.24
CA PHE A 156 -3.61 -0.08 40.56
C PHE A 156 -3.66 -1.00 39.34
N GLN A 157 -3.19 -0.55 38.16
CA GLN A 157 -3.08 -1.37 36.93
C GLN A 157 -4.41 -1.98 36.47
N LYS A 158 -5.53 -1.33 36.80
CA LYS A 158 -6.87 -1.84 36.44
C LYS A 158 -7.16 -1.76 34.95
N ASP A 159 -6.50 -0.83 34.25
CA ASP A 159 -6.73 -0.60 32.84
C ASP A 159 -5.55 0.13 32.19
N ILE A 160 -5.48 0.05 30.86
CA ILE A 160 -4.53 0.74 30.00
C ILE A 160 -5.30 1.39 28.85
N PHE A 161 -5.30 2.73 28.81
CA PHE A 161 -5.79 3.45 27.64
C PHE A 161 -4.64 3.78 26.70
N ILE A 162 -4.84 3.50 25.42
CA ILE A 162 -3.91 3.82 24.34
C ILE A 162 -4.68 4.66 23.33
N SER A 163 -4.18 5.85 23.02
CA SER A 163 -4.75 6.71 21.98
C SER A 163 -3.67 7.25 21.04
N HIS A 164 -4.08 7.53 19.81
CA HIS A 164 -3.24 8.06 18.75
C HIS A 164 -4.02 9.11 17.95
N ASN A 165 -3.34 10.18 17.56
CA ASN A 165 -3.88 11.26 16.75
C ASN A 165 -2.89 11.61 15.63
N THR A 166 -3.23 11.26 14.40
CA THR A 166 -2.42 11.52 13.21
C THR A 166 -2.60 12.97 12.76
N TRP A 167 -1.50 13.67 12.52
CA TRP A 167 -1.49 15.00 11.91
C TRP A 167 -1.14 14.84 10.44
N GLN A 168 -2.06 15.26 9.57
CA GLN A 168 -1.93 15.16 8.13
C GLN A 168 -2.72 16.31 7.51
N GLY A 169 -2.41 16.70 6.27
CA GLY A 169 -3.19 17.70 5.55
C GLY A 169 -4.66 17.31 5.42
N TYR A 170 -5.55 18.30 5.39
CA TYR A 170 -7.00 18.09 5.35
C TYR A 170 -7.46 17.32 4.11
N GLU A 171 -6.68 17.34 3.03
CA GLU A 171 -6.91 16.53 1.83
C GLU A 171 -6.90 15.01 2.12
N SER A 172 -6.29 14.58 3.24
CA SER A 172 -6.26 13.20 3.73
C SER A 172 -7.47 12.75 4.56
N MET A 173 -8.48 13.60 4.75
CA MET A 173 -9.60 13.33 5.67
C MET A 173 -10.66 12.37 5.12
N LEU A 174 -10.44 11.77 3.96
CA LEU A 174 -11.20 10.59 3.54
C LEU A 174 -10.69 9.40 4.37
N LYS A 175 -11.50 8.96 5.34
CA LYS A 175 -11.14 7.92 6.31
C LYS A 175 -12.04 6.70 6.13
N VAL A 176 -11.42 5.52 6.19
CA VAL A 176 -12.11 4.23 6.20
C VAL A 176 -11.58 3.47 7.42
N MET A 177 -12.49 3.08 8.31
CA MET A 177 -12.17 2.10 9.36
C MET A 177 -12.17 0.72 8.72
N LYS A 178 -11.07 -0.03 8.86
CA LYS A 178 -10.91 -1.33 8.24
C LYS A 178 -10.87 -2.42 9.31
N TYR A 179 -11.63 -3.48 9.08
CA TYR A 179 -11.56 -4.73 9.83
C TYR A 179 -11.14 -5.82 8.85
N TYR A 180 -10.07 -6.53 9.17
CA TYR A 180 -9.51 -7.57 8.31
C TYR A 180 -9.51 -8.89 9.05
N GLU A 181 -10.09 -9.90 8.43
CA GLU A 181 -10.11 -11.28 8.89
C GLU A 181 -9.62 -12.13 7.72
N PHE A 182 -8.42 -12.69 7.88
CA PHE A 182 -7.73 -13.42 6.82
C PHE A 182 -7.34 -14.80 7.32
N ASP A 183 -7.53 -15.81 6.48
CA ASP A 183 -7.05 -17.17 6.70
C ASP A 183 -5.61 -17.32 6.17
N TRP A 184 -4.67 -16.51 6.69
CA TRP A 184 -3.27 -16.58 6.29
C TRP A 184 -2.53 -17.68 7.06
N HIS A 185 -1.57 -18.30 6.38
CA HIS A 185 -0.65 -19.26 6.99
C HIS A 185 0.73 -18.61 7.19
N LEU A 186 1.54 -19.15 8.10
CA LEU A 186 2.87 -18.62 8.38
C LEU A 186 3.83 -18.84 7.20
N THR A 187 3.72 -20.00 6.54
CA THR A 187 4.43 -20.36 5.31
C THR A 187 3.44 -20.93 4.30
N ARG A 188 3.85 -21.10 3.03
CA ARG A 188 3.00 -21.77 2.01
C ARG A 188 2.67 -23.23 2.37
N ASN A 189 3.41 -23.84 3.31
CA ASN A 189 3.18 -25.21 3.74
C ASN A 189 2.24 -25.25 4.96
N PRO A 190 1.00 -25.75 4.83
CA PRO A 190 0.00 -25.73 5.91
C PRO A 190 0.34 -26.66 7.10
N GLY A 191 1.44 -27.42 7.03
CA GLY A 191 1.90 -28.30 8.11
C GLY A 191 2.66 -27.59 9.25
N GLU A 192 3.09 -26.34 9.06
CA GLU A 192 3.82 -25.57 10.06
C GLU A 192 2.92 -24.47 10.65
N LEU A 193 2.31 -24.78 11.81
CA LEU A 193 1.60 -23.87 12.75
C LEU A 193 0.80 -22.70 12.13
N ASN A 194 -0.53 -22.84 12.17
CA ASN A 194 -1.45 -21.71 12.06
C ASN A 194 -1.25 -20.75 13.25
N ILE A 195 -1.19 -19.44 12.99
CA ILE A 195 -1.21 -18.38 14.01
C ILE A 195 -2.67 -17.96 14.22
#